data_AF-A0A0P7ZLE7-F1
#
_entry.id   AF-A0A0P7ZLE7-F1
#
_cell.length_a   1.000
_cell.length_b   1.000
_cell.length_c   1.000
_cell.angle_alpha   90.00
_cell.angle_beta   90.00
_cell.angle_gamma   90.00
#
_symmetry.space_group_name_H-M   'P 1'
#
loop_
_entity.id
_entity.type
_entity.pdbx_description
1 polymer ?
#
loop_
_entity_poly.entity_id
_entity_poly.type
_entity_poly.pdbx_seq_one_letter_code
_entity_poly.pdbx_strand_id
1 'polypeptide(L)'
;MDIFLDTSFIISLLLETEKTEGTRKFFNETSDSFITSVSVYEETFFVGIKMIAEDRLNIVSSYSLRDYIKKVDMILQIYFLIICVKYSNQYKSFMIQMI
;
A
#
# COMPACT_ATOMS: atom_id res chain seq x y z
N MET A 1 -23.60 2.26 -5.59
CA MET A 1 -22.91 1.53 -6.67
C MET A 1 -21.62 0.99 -6.08
N ASP A 2 -21.05 -0.10 -6.59
CA ASP A 2 -19.76 -0.59 -6.10
C ASP A 2 -18.63 -0.07 -6.98
N ILE A 3 -17.59 0.47 -6.36
CA ILE A 3 -16.38 0.98 -7.03
C ILE A 3 -15.25 -0.01 -6.80
N PHE A 4 -14.71 -0.55 -7.88
CA PHE A 4 -13.55 -1.43 -7.81
C PHE A 4 -12.25 -0.62 -7.68
N LEU A 5 -11.51 -0.83 -6.59
CA LEU A 5 -10.24 -0.19 -6.34
C LEU A 5 -9.11 -0.94 -7.02
N ASP A 6 -8.32 -0.20 -7.81
CA ASP A 6 -7.10 -0.66 -8.45
C ASP A 6 -5.86 -0.36 -7.59
N THR A 7 -4.77 -1.08 -7.86
CA THR A 7 -3.47 -0.97 -7.19
C THR A 7 -2.97 0.47 -7.12
N SER A 8 -3.06 1.20 -8.24
CA SER A 8 -2.58 2.59 -8.33
C SER A 8 -3.33 3.55 -7.40
N PHE A 9 -4.63 3.30 -7.18
CA PHE A 9 -5.47 4.10 -6.29
C PHE A 9 -5.10 3.84 -4.82
N ILE A 10 -4.94 2.57 -4.45
CA ILE A 10 -4.56 2.18 -3.08
C ILE A 10 -3.16 2.69 -2.73
N ILE A 11 -2.20 2.60 -3.67
CA ILE A 11 -0.86 3.17 -3.49
C ILE A 11 -0.94 4.67 -3.23
N SER A 12 -1.75 5.40 -4.00
CA SER A 12 -1.89 6.85 -3.84
C SER A 12 -2.54 7.25 -2.50
N LEU A 13 -3.32 6.35 -1.87
CA LEU A 13 -3.85 6.55 -0.51
C LEU A 13 -2.79 6.28 0.56
N LEU A 14 -2.04 5.18 0.42
CA LEU A 14 -1.09 4.69 1.42
C LEU A 14 0.25 5.42 1.40
N LEU A 15 0.75 5.72 0.21
CA LEU A 15 1.99 6.43 -0.04
C LEU A 15 1.67 7.83 -0.57
N GLU A 16 2.38 8.83 -0.08
CA GLU A 16 2.23 10.19 -0.57
C GLU A 16 2.82 10.26 -1.99
N THR A 17 1.94 10.46 -2.97
CA THR A 17 2.24 10.61 -4.39
C THR A 17 1.58 11.89 -4.88
N GLU A 18 1.93 12.32 -6.09
CA GLU A 18 1.30 13.49 -6.73
C GLU A 18 -0.24 13.39 -6.83
N LYS A 19 -0.79 12.17 -6.81
CA LYS A 19 -2.24 11.90 -6.92
C LYS A 19 -2.95 11.85 -5.58
N THR A 20 -2.22 11.84 -4.46
CA THR A 20 -2.78 11.60 -3.13
C THR A 20 -3.92 12.55 -2.76
N GLU A 21 -3.81 13.85 -3.09
CA GLU A 21 -4.84 14.83 -2.78
C GLU A 21 -6.17 14.52 -3.49
N GLY A 22 -6.12 14.25 -4.80
CA GLY A 22 -7.29 13.90 -5.60
C GLY A 22 -7.91 12.56 -5.18
N THR A 23 -7.07 11.56 -4.93
CA THR A 23 -7.49 10.23 -4.47
C THR A 23 -8.18 10.31 -3.11
N ARG A 24 -7.64 11.08 -2.15
CA ARG A 24 -8.26 11.28 -0.83
C ARG A 24 -9.58 12.02 -0.90
N LYS A 25 -9.64 13.06 -1.74
CA LYS A 25 -10.88 13.81 -1.95
C LYS A 25 -11.99 12.91 -2.48
N PHE A 26 -11.70 12.14 -3.54
CA PHE A 26 -12.65 11.18 -4.11
C PHE A 26 -13.08 10.12 -3.08
N PHE A 27 -12.12 9.58 -2.33
CA PHE A 27 -12.38 8.57 -1.32
C PHE A 27 -13.32 9.07 -0.21
N ASN A 28 -13.16 10.32 0.22
CA ASN A 28 -13.96 10.91 1.29
C ASN A 28 -15.32 11.44 0.83
N GLU A 29 -15.44 11.86 -0.44
CA GLU A 29 -16.67 12.47 -0.98
C GLU A 29 -17.67 11.45 -1.50
N THR A 30 -17.21 10.25 -1.88
CA THR A 30 -18.13 9.22 -2.37
C THR A 30 -18.83 8.48 -1.23
N SER A 31 -20.12 8.20 -1.43
CA SER A 31 -20.93 7.35 -0.57
C SER A 31 -21.05 5.91 -1.08
N ASP A 32 -20.39 5.61 -2.20
CA ASP A 32 -20.36 4.29 -2.80
C ASP A 32 -19.53 3.31 -1.97
N SER A 33 -19.85 2.02 -2.12
CA SER A 33 -19.11 0.94 -1.49
C SER A 33 -17.85 0.63 -2.31
N PHE A 34 -16.75 0.38 -1.62
CA PHE A 34 -15.47 0.05 -2.26
C PHE A 34 -15.20 -1.44 -2.18
N ILE A 35 -14.88 -2.03 -3.32
CA ILE A 35 -14.51 -3.43 -3.44
C ILE A 35 -13.14 -3.55 -4.09
N THR A 36 -12.40 -4.62 -3.78
CA THR A 36 -11.13 -4.92 -4.43
C THR A 36 -10.89 -6.42 -4.46
N SER A 37 -9.83 -6.86 -5.15
CA SER A 37 -9.44 -8.28 -5.21
C SER A 37 -8.18 -8.55 -4.40
N VAL A 38 -7.99 -9.82 -4.01
CA VAL A 38 -6.75 -10.27 -3.35
C VAL A 38 -5.52 -9.98 -4.22
N SER A 39 -5.63 -10.14 -5.54
CA SER A 39 -4.55 -9.83 -6.48
C SER A 39 -4.13 -8.36 -6.45
N VAL A 40 -5.09 -7.43 -6.28
CA VAL A 40 -4.80 -6.00 -6.14
C VAL A 40 -4.04 -5.72 -4.83
N TYR A 41 -4.37 -6.43 -3.74
CA TYR A 41 -3.60 -6.32 -2.49
C TYR A 41 -2.16 -6.81 -2.65
N GLU A 42 -1.97 -7.97 -3.27
CA GLU A 42 -0.63 -8.54 -3.51
C GLU A 42 0.23 -7.62 -4.38
N GLU A 43 -0.36 -7.06 -5.43
CA GLU A 43 0.32 -6.12 -6.30
C GLU A 43 0.64 -4.81 -5.57
N THR A 44 -0.33 -4.25 -4.83
CA THR A 44 -0.09 -3.03 -4.03
C THR A 44 1.04 -3.22 -3.04
N PHE A 45 1.10 -4.39 -2.38
CA PHE A 45 2.17 -4.73 -1.47
C PHE A 45 3.54 -4.78 -2.19
N PHE A 46 3.61 -5.48 -3.32
CA PHE A 46 4.84 -5.59 -4.09
C PHE A 46 5.33 -4.23 -4.60
N VAL A 47 4.44 -3.44 -5.22
CA VAL A 47 4.77 -2.13 -5.77
C VAL A 47 5.12 -1.15 -4.66
N GLY A 48 4.38 -1.14 -3.54
CA GLY A 48 4.65 -0.28 -2.39
C GLY A 48 6.03 -0.54 -1.79
N ILE A 49 6.41 -1.81 -1.60
CA ILE A 49 7.76 -2.17 -1.12
C ILE A 49 8.82 -1.69 -2.10
N LYS A 50 8.60 -1.90 -3.40
CA LYS A 50 9.54 -1.47 -4.43
C LYS A 50 9.75 0.06 -4.38
N MET A 51 8.68 0.85 -4.34
CA MET A 51 8.76 2.31 -4.25
C MET A 51 9.53 2.78 -3.01
N ILE A 52 9.31 2.14 -1.86
CA ILE A 52 10.00 2.51 -0.62
C ILE A 52 11.47 2.08 -0.64
N ALA A 53 11.78 0.92 -1.22
CA ALA A 53 13.15 0.46 -1.37
C ALA A 53 13.92 1.36 -2.35
N GLU A 54 13.27 1.85 -3.40
CA GLU A 54 13.83 2.85 -4.30
C GLU A 54 14.12 4.16 -3.56
N ASP A 55 13.13 4.71 -2.87
CA ASP A 55 13.24 6.01 -2.18
C ASP A 55 14.23 5.99 -1.00
N ARG A 56 14.15 4.96 -0.14
CA ARG A 56 14.90 4.94 1.14
C ARG A 56 16.21 4.18 1.09
N LEU A 57 16.32 3.21 0.20
CA LEU A 57 17.47 2.30 0.13
C LEU A 57 18.21 2.40 -1.20
N ASN A 58 17.71 3.19 -2.15
CA ASN A 58 18.23 3.34 -3.51
C ASN A 58 18.31 1.99 -4.26
N ILE A 59 17.38 1.08 -3.97
CA ILE A 59 17.30 -0.26 -4.58
C ILE A 59 16.24 -0.24 -5.69
N VAL A 60 16.69 -0.10 -6.93
CA VAL A 60 15.83 0.01 -8.13
C VAL A 60 15.56 -1.30 -8.85
N SER A 61 16.37 -2.34 -8.60
CA SER A 61 16.20 -3.63 -9.28
C SER A 61 15.44 -4.63 -8.41
N SER A 62 14.48 -5.34 -9.01
CA SER A 62 13.72 -6.40 -8.32
C SER A 62 14.62 -7.52 -7.80
N TYR A 63 15.74 -7.80 -8.48
CA TYR A 63 16.73 -8.79 -8.04
C TYR A 63 17.44 -8.32 -6.77
N SER A 64 17.90 -7.07 -6.76
CA SER A 64 18.56 -6.46 -5.60
C SER A 64 17.60 -6.35 -4.41
N LEU A 65 16.33 -6.05 -4.66
CA LEU A 65 15.28 -6.05 -3.64
C LEU A 65 15.07 -7.45 -3.05
N ARG A 66 15.01 -8.48 -3.90
CA ARG A 66 14.90 -9.87 -3.46
C ARG A 66 16.10 -10.28 -2.60
N ASP A 67 17.31 -9.93 -3.02
CA ASP A 67 18.52 -10.27 -2.27
C ASP A 67 18.64 -9.48 -0.97
N TYR A 68 18.15 -8.24 -0.94
CA TYR A 68 18.01 -7.44 0.27
C TYR A 68 17.03 -8.09 1.25
N ILE A 69 15.83 -8.45 0.80
CA ILE A 69 14.82 -9.12 1.64
C ILE A 69 15.35 -10.45 2.21
N LYS A 70 16.09 -11.24 1.40
CA LYS A 70 16.73 -12.47 1.86
C LYS A 70 17.80 -12.23 2.94
N LYS A 71 18.50 -11.10 2.88
CA LYS A 71 19.58 -10.76 3.83
C LYS A 71 19.07 -10.16 5.13
N VAL A 72 17.91 -9.49 5.11
CA VAL A 72 17.39 -8.74 6.26
C VAL A 72 16.54 -9.60 7.22
N ASP A 73 16.32 -10.88 6.86
CA ASP A 73 15.47 -11.83 7.59
C ASP A 73 13.99 -11.38 7.66
N MET A 74 13.06 -12.34 7.72
CA MET A 74 11.59 -12.13 7.55
C MET A 74 10.93 -11.07 8.47
N ILE A 75 11.65 -10.59 9.47
CA ILE A 75 11.20 -9.59 10.44
C ILE A 75 10.79 -8.27 9.75
N LEU A 76 11.41 -7.89 8.63
CA LEU A 76 11.04 -6.67 7.92
C LEU A 76 9.64 -6.76 7.29
N GLN A 77 9.20 -7.93 6.83
CA GLN A 77 7.83 -8.11 6.31
C GLN A 77 6.79 -7.92 7.42
N ILE A 78 7.08 -8.43 8.62
CA ILE A 78 6.21 -8.29 9.80
C ILE A 78 6.25 -6.84 10.32
N TYR A 79 7.41 -6.21 10.40
CA TYR A 79 7.53 -4.81 10.82
C TYR A 79 6.89 -3.85 9.82
N PHE A 80 6.95 -4.13 8.52
CA PHE A 80 6.31 -3.31 7.51
C PHE A 80 4.78 -3.46 7.55
N LEU A 81 4.27 -4.68 7.77
CA LEU A 81 2.85 -4.90 8.06
C LEU A 81 2.42 -4.14 9.33
N ILE A 82 3.24 -4.18 10.40
CA ILE A 82 2.99 -3.45 11.65
C ILE A 82 3.08 -1.94 11.44
N ILE A 83 4.01 -1.42 10.63
CA ILE A 83 4.15 0.02 10.34
C ILE A 83 3.00 0.50 9.46
N CYS A 84 2.58 -0.25 8.45
CA CYS A 84 1.36 0.01 7.70
C CYS A 84 0.12 0.02 8.62
N VAL A 85 0.02 -0.92 9.58
CA VAL A 85 -1.03 -0.94 10.61
C VAL A 85 -0.91 0.23 11.60
N LYS A 86 0.30 0.68 11.96
CA LYS A 86 0.54 1.75 12.94
C LYS A 86 0.33 3.14 12.35
N TYR A 87 0.72 3.37 11.09
CA TYR A 87 0.38 4.57 10.31
C TYR A 87 -1.08 4.54 9.83
N SER A 88 -1.70 3.36 9.77
CA SER A 88 -3.16 3.19 9.68
C SER A 88 -3.90 3.57 10.97
N ASN A 89 -3.27 4.07 12.05
CA ASN A 89 -4.06 4.69 13.13
C ASN A 89 -4.84 5.96 12.67
N GLN A 90 -4.48 6.56 11.53
CA GLN A 90 -5.35 7.54 10.85
C GLN A 90 -6.43 6.91 9.95
N TYR A 91 -6.31 5.62 9.63
CA TYR A 91 -7.17 4.87 8.69
C TYR A 91 -7.73 3.59 9.31
N LYS A 92 -7.82 3.52 10.64
CA LYS A 92 -8.15 2.30 11.40
C LYS A 92 -9.54 1.75 11.04
N SER A 93 -10.41 2.63 10.54
CA SER A 93 -11.73 2.26 10.02
C SER A 93 -11.66 1.50 8.68
N PHE A 94 -10.62 1.71 7.87
CA PHE A 94 -10.54 1.21 6.50
C PHE A 94 -10.19 -0.28 6.41
N MET A 95 -9.27 -0.78 7.24
CA MET A 95 -8.89 -2.21 7.23
C MET A 95 -9.87 -3.13 7.96
N ILE A 96 -10.62 -2.62 8.95
CA ILE A 96 -11.54 -3.44 9.76
C ILE A 96 -12.89 -3.62 9.05
N GLN A 97 -13.26 -2.76 8.10
CA GLN A 97 -14.51 -2.86 7.36
C GLN A 97 -14.42 -3.69 6.06
N MET A 98 -13.24 -4.19 5.69
CA MET A 98 -13.00 -4.93 4.43
C MET A 98 -12.62 -6.42 4.62
N ILE A 99 -12.65 -6.94 5.86
CA ILE A 99 -12.63 -8.37 6.18
C ILE A 99 -14.04 -8.77 6.62
#